data_AF-C0GD73-F1
#
_entry.id   AF-C0GD73-F1
#
_cell.length_a   1.000
_cell.length_b   1.000
_cell.length_c   1.000
_cell.angle_alpha   90.00
_cell.angle_beta   90.00
_cell.angle_gamma   90.00
#
_symmetry.space_group_name_H-M   'P 1'
#
loop_
_entity.id
_entity.type
_entity.pdbx_description
1 polymer ?
#
loop_
_entity_poly.entity_id
_entity_poly.type
_entity_poly.pdbx_seq_one_letter_code
_entity_poly.pdbx_strand_id
1 'polypeptide(L)'
;MIKKGVTCLLLFITLFLVACSGQGVLLRQDLENWFGAPEKIEIHYEGEKYTISKDDEAYSQIMSLLNKKILSTYKPSTADCDYDICELESVKQNGLAVELVYSKEMNADIVCGTDLIKRRYNRLLMPLTGDLSNLIFFGNPDIGGNALGDFENNDALIDYINQFTQG
;
A
#
# COMPACT_ATOMS: atom_id res chain seq x y z
N MET A 1 -50.13 -3.26 42.50
CA MET A 1 -50.30 -2.61 41.18
C MET A 1 -48.99 -1.95 40.78
N ILE A 2 -48.09 -2.67 40.12
CA ILE A 2 -46.88 -2.10 39.52
C ILE A 2 -46.75 -2.66 38.11
N LYS A 3 -47.17 -1.81 37.17
CA LYS A 3 -46.64 -1.60 35.82
C LYS A 3 -46.07 -2.84 35.08
N LYS A 4 -46.96 -3.75 34.66
CA LYS A 4 -46.67 -4.77 33.63
C LYS A 4 -46.38 -4.18 32.22
N GLY A 5 -46.57 -2.87 32.03
CA GLY A 5 -46.35 -2.19 30.75
C GLY A 5 -44.94 -1.64 30.51
N VAL A 6 -44.07 -1.58 31.53
CA VAL A 6 -42.74 -0.96 31.38
C VAL A 6 -41.69 -1.98 30.94
N THR A 7 -41.88 -3.27 31.23
CA THR A 7 -40.92 -4.33 30.90
C THR A 7 -40.92 -4.68 29.40
N CYS A 8 -42.07 -4.55 28.71
CA CYS A 8 -42.13 -4.78 27.25
C CYS A 8 -41.48 -3.66 26.43
N LEU A 9 -41.50 -2.42 26.92
CA LEU A 9 -40.93 -1.28 26.19
C LEU A 9 -39.39 -1.32 26.17
N LEU A 10 -38.76 -1.84 27.24
CA LEU A 10 -37.31 -1.99 27.33
C LEU A 10 -36.75 -3.07 26.38
N LEU A 11 -37.52 -4.13 26.10
CA LEU A 11 -37.12 -5.19 25.16
C LEU A 11 -37.13 -4.72 23.69
N PHE A 12 -38.02 -3.79 23.33
CA PHE A 12 -38.05 -3.24 21.97
C PHE A 12 -36.92 -2.23 21.71
N ILE A 13 -36.48 -1.47 22.72
CA ILE A 13 -35.36 -0.53 22.57
C ILE A 13 -34.03 -1.26 22.40
N THR A 14 -33.84 -2.42 23.04
CA THR A 14 -32.64 -3.24 22.83
C THR A 14 -32.59 -3.89 21.43
N LEU A 15 -33.74 -4.15 20.80
CA LEU A 15 -33.80 -4.74 19.45
C LEU A 15 -33.54 -3.73 18.33
N PHE A 16 -33.79 -2.44 18.57
CA PHE A 16 -33.50 -1.38 17.58
C PHE A 16 -32.06 -0.85 17.63
N LEU A 17 -31.28 -1.16 18.67
CA LEU A 17 -29.87 -0.74 18.77
C LEU A 17 -28.87 -1.68 18.07
N VAL A 18 -29.30 -2.85 17.59
CA VAL A 18 -28.44 -3.80 16.85
C VAL A 18 -28.52 -3.60 15.33
N ALA A 19 -29.37 -2.70 14.84
CA ALA A 19 -29.55 -2.45 13.41
C ALA A 19 -28.70 -1.29 12.84
N CYS A 20 -27.79 -0.71 13.62
CA CYS A 20 -26.89 0.37 13.16
C CYS A 20 -25.39 0.02 13.30
N SER A 21 -24.99 -1.22 13.00
CA SER A 21 -23.57 -1.55 12.73
C SER A 21 -23.34 -2.06 11.31
N GLY A 22 -24.27 -1.77 10.40
CA GLY A 22 -24.12 -1.95 8.96
C GLY A 22 -23.71 -0.66 8.25
N GLN A 23 -22.97 0.23 8.91
CA GLN A 23 -22.14 1.17 8.17
C GLN A 23 -21.04 0.30 7.55
N GLY A 24 -21.22 0.01 6.26
CA GLY A 24 -20.26 -0.72 5.45
C GLY A 24 -18.87 -0.23 5.80
N VAL A 25 -18.04 -1.16 6.28
CA VAL A 25 -16.62 -0.97 6.43
C VAL A 25 -16.11 -0.67 5.02
N LEU A 26 -16.13 0.61 4.64
CA LEU A 26 -15.17 1.16 3.71
C LEU A 26 -13.83 0.94 4.41
N LEU A 27 -13.29 -0.28 4.25
CA LEU A 27 -11.94 -0.62 4.63
C LEU A 27 -11.09 0.55 4.13
N ARG A 28 -10.43 1.29 5.02
CA ARG A 28 -9.49 2.32 4.60
C ARG A 28 -8.43 1.60 3.76
N GLN A 29 -8.48 1.78 2.45
CA GLN A 29 -7.55 1.15 1.52
C GLN A 29 -6.27 2.00 1.43
N ASP A 30 -5.64 2.26 2.57
CA ASP A 30 -4.32 2.90 2.58
C ASP A 30 -3.21 1.84 2.60
N LEU A 31 -2.00 2.28 2.28
CA LEU A 31 -0.84 1.41 2.09
C LEU A 31 -0.50 0.65 3.38
N GLU A 32 -0.67 1.28 4.55
CA GLU A 32 -0.41 0.63 5.84
C GLU A 32 -1.44 -0.46 6.16
N ASN A 33 -2.69 -0.30 5.76
CA ASN A 33 -3.69 -1.34 5.93
C ASN A 33 -3.47 -2.53 4.99
N TRP A 34 -2.91 -2.30 3.80
CA TRP A 34 -2.62 -3.36 2.84
C TRP A 34 -1.30 -4.09 3.14
N PHE A 35 -0.26 -3.34 3.51
CA PHE A 35 1.11 -3.85 3.57
C PHE A 35 1.82 -3.64 4.92
N GLY A 36 1.15 -3.00 5.87
CA GLY A 36 1.75 -2.57 7.13
C GLY A 36 2.56 -1.28 6.99
N ALA A 37 2.99 -0.73 8.13
CA ALA A 37 3.86 0.43 8.16
C ALA A 37 5.32 0.02 7.94
N PRO A 38 6.04 0.61 6.96
CA PRO A 38 7.46 0.35 6.80
C PRO A 38 8.28 0.94 7.95
N GLU A 39 9.52 0.47 8.06
CA GLU A 39 10.52 0.97 9.01
C GLU A 39 11.25 2.20 8.45
N LYS A 40 11.49 2.17 7.14
CA LYS A 40 12.17 3.25 6.41
C LYS A 40 11.77 3.22 4.94
N ILE A 41 12.09 4.31 4.26
CA ILE A 41 11.91 4.47 2.83
C ILE A 41 13.29 4.62 2.20
N GLU A 42 13.55 3.89 1.12
CA GLU A 42 14.73 4.08 0.28
C GLU A 42 14.28 4.67 -1.06
N ILE A 43 14.79 5.85 -1.40
CA ILE A 43 14.61 6.46 -2.73
C ILE A 43 15.82 6.05 -3.58
N HIS A 44 15.55 5.49 -4.75
CA HIS A 44 16.55 5.19 -5.77
C HIS A 44 16.38 6.20 -6.90
N TYR A 45 17.42 6.95 -7.22
CA TYR A 45 17.40 7.99 -8.25
C TYR A 45 18.72 7.95 -9.03
N GLU A 46 18.67 7.54 -10.30
CA GLU A 46 19.84 7.47 -11.18
C GLU A 46 21.06 6.75 -10.56
N GLY A 47 20.78 5.66 -9.83
CA GLY A 47 21.80 4.83 -9.18
C GLY A 47 22.22 5.30 -7.79
N GLU A 48 21.82 6.51 -7.39
CA GLU A 48 21.99 7.01 -6.03
C GLU A 48 20.87 6.50 -5.12
N LYS A 49 21.19 6.34 -3.83
CA LYS A 49 20.26 5.84 -2.82
C LYS A 49 20.17 6.77 -1.62
N TYR A 50 18.96 7.24 -1.34
CA TYR A 50 18.64 8.09 -0.20
C TYR A 50 17.80 7.30 0.79
N THR A 51 18.20 7.27 2.06
CA THR A 51 17.46 6.57 3.12
C THR A 51 16.75 7.57 4.01
N ILE A 52 15.43 7.42 4.13
CA ILE A 52 14.57 8.27 4.95
C ILE A 52 14.05 7.44 6.12
N SER A 53 14.40 7.86 7.33
CA SER A 53 13.94 7.22 8.57
C SER A 53 12.50 7.62 8.91
N LYS A 54 11.80 6.79 9.67
CA LYS A 54 10.41 7.04 10.08
C LYS A 54 10.19 8.35 10.85
N ASP A 55 11.23 8.84 11.53
CA ASP A 55 11.18 10.08 12.32
C ASP A 55 11.43 11.34 11.47
N ASP A 56 11.73 11.18 10.18
CA ASP A 56 11.92 12.28 9.24
C ASP A 56 10.56 12.84 8.77
N GLU A 57 10.46 14.17 8.63
CA GLU A 57 9.26 14.81 8.08
C GLU A 57 8.97 14.28 6.66
N ALA A 58 10.02 14.05 5.86
CA ALA A 58 9.91 13.53 4.50
C ALA A 58 9.25 12.14 4.45
N TYR A 59 9.44 11.32 5.49
CA TYR A 59 8.79 10.02 5.57
C TYR A 59 7.27 10.16 5.54
N SER A 60 6.74 11.04 6.39
CA SER A 60 5.30 11.24 6.52
C SER A 60 4.67 11.79 5.23
N GLN A 61 5.40 12.68 4.55
CA GLN A 61 4.96 13.31 3.32
C GLN A 61 4.94 12.29 2.16
N ILE A 62 5.98 11.47 2.03
CA ILE A 62 6.04 10.41 1.02
C ILE A 62 4.94 9.37 1.27
N MET A 63 4.76 8.90 2.50
CA MET A 63 3.69 7.94 2.83
C MET A 63 2.30 8.51 2.52
N SER A 64 2.06 9.80 2.81
CA SER A 64 0.80 10.48 2.47
C SER A 64 0.54 10.50 0.96
N LEU A 65 1.58 10.80 0.16
CA LEU A 65 1.49 10.82 -1.29
C LEU A 65 1.30 9.41 -1.87
N LEU A 66 2.05 8.41 -1.39
CA LEU A 66 1.86 7.01 -1.76
C LEU A 66 0.44 6.53 -1.45
N ASN A 67 -0.10 6.86 -0.27
CA ASN A 67 -1.47 6.52 0.09
C ASN A 67 -2.49 7.09 -0.91
N LYS A 68 -2.27 8.31 -1.44
CA LYS A 68 -3.13 8.87 -2.50
C LYS A 68 -3.08 8.03 -3.78
N LYS A 69 -1.89 7.57 -4.20
CA LYS A 69 -1.71 6.68 -5.37
C LYS A 69 -2.47 5.35 -5.20
N ILE A 70 -2.39 4.75 -4.02
CA ILE A 70 -3.12 3.49 -3.73
C ILE A 70 -4.63 3.74 -3.71
N LEU A 71 -5.09 4.79 -3.03
CA LEU A 71 -6.51 5.09 -2.86
C LEU A 71 -7.21 5.51 -4.16
N SER A 72 -6.50 6.08 -5.12
CA SER A 72 -7.09 6.44 -6.42
C SER A 72 -7.30 5.22 -7.32
N THR A 73 -6.74 4.07 -6.97
CA THR A 73 -6.78 2.86 -7.77
C THR A 73 -8.00 2.01 -7.40
N TYR A 74 -9.00 1.98 -8.29
CA TYR A 74 -10.16 1.13 -8.10
C TYR A 74 -9.82 -0.33 -8.41
N LYS A 75 -9.55 -1.13 -7.36
CA LYS A 75 -9.21 -2.55 -7.42
C LYS A 75 -7.91 -2.81 -8.22
N PRO A 76 -6.73 -2.77 -7.58
CA PRO A 76 -5.49 -3.13 -8.27
C PRO A 76 -5.60 -4.56 -8.82
N SER A 77 -5.17 -4.73 -10.06
CA SER A 77 -5.04 -6.04 -10.67
C SER A 77 -3.67 -6.63 -10.36
N THR A 78 -3.48 -7.91 -10.60
CA THR A 78 -2.14 -8.47 -10.69
C THR A 78 -1.67 -8.35 -12.12
N ALA A 79 -0.49 -7.76 -12.30
CA ALA A 79 0.23 -7.89 -13.55
C ALA A 79 1.02 -9.20 -13.47
N ASP A 80 0.63 -10.18 -14.31
CA ASP A 80 1.44 -11.37 -14.53
C ASP A 80 2.70 -10.91 -15.24
N CYS A 81 3.79 -10.91 -14.49
CA CYS A 81 5.04 -10.31 -14.95
C CYS A 81 6.18 -11.27 -14.70
N ASP A 82 6.75 -11.74 -15.80
CA ASP A 82 8.04 -12.41 -15.85
C ASP A 82 9.19 -11.38 -15.73
N TYR A 83 9.08 -10.35 -14.87
CA TYR A 83 10.19 -9.44 -14.64
C TYR A 83 11.27 -10.16 -13.84
N ASP A 84 12.48 -10.19 -14.39
CA ASP A 84 13.63 -10.77 -13.71
C ASP A 84 14.32 -9.76 -12.77
N ILE A 85 15.28 -10.24 -11.98
CA ILE A 85 16.04 -9.41 -11.03
C ILE A 85 16.80 -8.29 -11.75
N CYS A 86 17.28 -8.54 -12.97
CA CYS A 86 18.07 -7.58 -13.74
C CYS A 86 17.22 -6.37 -14.16
N GLU A 87 15.95 -6.59 -14.53
CA GLU A 87 15.03 -5.51 -14.90
C GLU A 87 14.69 -4.62 -13.69
N LEU A 88 14.48 -5.20 -12.51
CA LEU A 88 14.24 -4.43 -11.27
C LEU A 88 15.47 -3.63 -10.83
N GLU A 89 16.66 -4.20 -10.96
CA GLU A 89 17.90 -3.47 -10.66
C GLU A 89 18.14 -2.34 -11.68
N SER A 90 17.78 -2.52 -12.94
CA SER A 90 17.83 -1.45 -13.96
C SER A 90 16.93 -0.28 -13.59
N VAL A 91 15.72 -0.53 -13.06
CA VAL A 91 14.83 0.54 -12.56
C VAL A 91 15.50 1.36 -11.46
N LYS A 92 16.17 0.69 -10.51
CA LYS A 92 16.88 1.37 -9.42
C LYS A 92 18.09 2.17 -9.92
N GLN A 93 18.79 1.65 -10.93
CA GLN A 93 20.00 2.28 -11.47
C GLN A 93 19.72 3.44 -12.43
N ASN A 94 18.65 3.38 -13.21
CA ASN A 94 18.43 4.31 -14.33
C ASN A 94 17.18 5.16 -14.16
N GLY A 95 16.32 4.84 -13.20
CA GLY A 95 15.03 5.49 -13.01
C GLY A 95 14.90 6.21 -11.67
N LEU A 96 13.64 6.55 -11.36
CA LEU A 96 13.22 6.99 -10.05
C LEU A 96 12.31 5.91 -9.44
N ALA A 97 12.64 5.43 -8.25
CA ALA A 97 11.84 4.44 -7.55
C ALA A 97 11.83 4.67 -6.04
N VAL A 98 10.76 4.22 -5.40
CA VAL A 98 10.62 4.17 -3.95
C VAL A 98 10.59 2.73 -3.51
N GLU A 99 11.43 2.38 -2.54
CA GLU A 99 11.42 1.07 -1.90
C GLU A 99 11.03 1.22 -0.42
N LEU A 100 9.92 0.59 -0.03
CA LEU A 100 9.48 0.52 1.35
C LEU A 100 10.15 -0.68 2.01
N VAL A 101 10.85 -0.46 3.13
CA VAL A 101 11.63 -1.51 3.80
C VAL A 101 11.02 -1.82 5.16
N TYR A 102 10.81 -3.11 5.43
CA TYR A 102 10.21 -3.62 6.64
C TYR A 102 11.27 -4.35 7.49
N SER A 103 11.15 -4.24 8.81
CA SER A 103 12.08 -4.88 9.77
C SER A 103 11.88 -6.39 9.89
N LYS A 104 10.76 -6.92 9.40
CA LYS A 104 10.40 -8.34 9.42
C LYS A 104 9.74 -8.76 8.11
N GLU A 105 9.69 -10.07 7.89
CA GLU A 105 8.88 -10.65 6.82
C GLU A 105 7.39 -10.42 7.10
N MET A 106 6.70 -10.00 6.06
CA MET A 106 5.28 -9.69 5.98
C MET A 106 4.62 -10.68 5.01
N ASN A 107 3.32 -10.88 5.17
CA ASN A 107 2.52 -11.72 4.28
C ASN A 107 1.43 -10.87 3.61
N ALA A 108 1.20 -11.11 2.33
CA ALA A 108 0.07 -10.54 1.61
C ALA A 108 -0.70 -11.64 0.88
N ASP A 109 -2.02 -11.56 0.96
CA ASP A 109 -2.96 -12.41 0.26
C ASP A 109 -3.55 -11.57 -0.90
N ILE A 110 -3.18 -11.91 -2.13
CA ILE A 110 -3.54 -11.16 -3.33
C ILE A 110 -4.55 -11.96 -4.13
N VAL A 111 -5.67 -11.33 -4.48
CA VAL A 111 -6.70 -11.95 -5.31
C VAL A 111 -6.45 -11.60 -6.79
N CYS A 112 -6.12 -12.59 -7.60
CA CYS A 112 -5.96 -12.49 -9.05
C CYS A 112 -7.09 -13.28 -9.73
N GLY A 113 -8.11 -12.58 -10.23
CA GLY A 113 -9.27 -13.28 -10.80
C GLY A 113 -9.94 -14.19 -9.76
N THR A 114 -9.86 -15.51 -9.96
CA THR A 114 -10.35 -16.53 -9.02
C THR A 114 -9.27 -17.09 -8.09
N ASP A 115 -8.01 -16.77 -8.34
CA ASP A 115 -6.87 -17.36 -7.65
C ASP A 115 -6.42 -16.48 -6.49
N LEU A 116 -6.07 -17.13 -5.38
CA LEU A 116 -5.46 -16.48 -4.22
C LEU A 116 -3.95 -16.72 -4.26
N ILE A 117 -3.21 -15.66 -4.52
CA ILE A 117 -1.75 -15.67 -4.57
C ILE A 117 -1.21 -15.18 -3.22
N LYS A 118 -0.43 -16.02 -2.55
CA LYS A 118 0.26 -15.66 -1.31
C LYS A 118 1.65 -15.13 -1.62
N ARG A 119 2.02 -14.03 -0.96
CA ARG A 119 3.33 -13.40 -1.09
C ARG A 119 3.97 -13.16 0.27
N ARG A 120 5.28 -13.32 0.32
CA ARG A 120 6.14 -13.04 1.46
C ARG A 120 7.15 -11.98 1.08
N TYR A 121 7.22 -10.92 1.86
CA TYR A 121 8.04 -9.76 1.51
C TYR A 121 8.55 -9.06 2.75
N ASN A 122 9.69 -8.40 2.64
CA ASN A 122 10.14 -7.36 3.56
C ASN A 122 10.54 -6.09 2.81
N ARG A 123 10.31 -6.06 1.51
CA ARG A 123 10.46 -4.89 0.65
C ARG A 123 9.30 -4.79 -0.34
N LEU A 124 8.88 -3.56 -0.61
CA LEU A 124 8.01 -3.24 -1.74
C LEU A 124 8.70 -2.19 -2.60
N LEU A 125 8.93 -2.50 -3.86
CA LEU A 125 9.51 -1.57 -4.83
C LEU A 125 8.41 -0.98 -5.71
N MET A 126 8.43 0.35 -5.82
CA MET A 126 7.50 1.14 -6.61
C MET A 126 8.30 2.03 -7.57
N PRO A 127 8.45 1.63 -8.84
CA PRO A 127 8.93 2.53 -9.87
C PRO A 127 7.99 3.74 -9.94
N LEU A 128 8.56 4.94 -10.07
CA LEU A 128 7.78 6.17 -10.23
C LEU A 128 7.88 6.72 -11.66
N THR A 129 8.85 6.27 -12.44
CA THR A 129 9.04 6.63 -13.85
C THR A 129 9.15 5.39 -14.72
N GLY A 130 8.99 5.58 -16.03
CA GLY A 130 9.01 4.50 -17.02
C GLY A 130 7.73 3.66 -17.06
N ASP A 131 7.77 2.59 -17.85
CA ASP A 131 6.60 1.77 -18.19
C ASP A 131 6.07 0.95 -17.00
N LEU A 132 6.86 0.84 -15.92
CA LEU A 132 6.53 0.09 -14.71
C LEU A 132 5.97 0.97 -13.58
N SER A 133 5.75 2.27 -13.85
CA SER A 133 5.33 3.26 -12.84
C SER A 133 3.94 3.00 -12.24
N ASN A 134 3.16 2.13 -12.86
CA ASN A 134 1.86 1.68 -12.38
C ASN A 134 1.92 0.37 -11.58
N LEU A 135 3.12 -0.13 -11.23
CA LEU A 135 3.31 -1.42 -10.57
C LEU A 135 3.92 -1.30 -9.16
N ILE A 136 3.65 -2.31 -8.32
CA ILE A 136 4.28 -2.57 -7.02
C ILE A 136 4.85 -3.98 -7.04
N PHE A 137 6.14 -4.09 -6.80
CA PHE A 137 6.87 -5.34 -6.77
C PHE A 137 7.14 -5.79 -5.33
N PHE A 138 6.89 -7.07 -5.06
CA PHE A 138 7.26 -7.71 -3.81
C PHE A 138 8.74 -8.13 -3.85
N GLY A 139 9.48 -7.80 -2.81
CA GLY A 139 10.90 -8.10 -2.68
C GLY A 139 11.25 -8.78 -1.36
N ASN A 140 12.15 -9.77 -1.44
CA ASN A 140 12.86 -10.45 -0.35
C ASN A 140 11.94 -11.00 0.77
N PRO A 141 11.70 -12.32 0.86
CA PRO A 141 12.36 -13.39 0.12
C PRO A 141 11.81 -13.61 -1.30
N ASP A 142 10.61 -13.13 -1.62
CA ASP A 142 10.07 -13.27 -2.97
C ASP A 142 10.80 -12.27 -3.89
N ILE A 143 11.50 -12.79 -4.90
CA ILE A 143 12.17 -11.98 -5.92
C ILE A 143 11.80 -12.62 -7.26
N GLY A 144 10.75 -12.11 -7.90
CA GLY A 144 10.24 -12.60 -9.17
C GLY A 144 8.82 -13.16 -9.10
N GLY A 145 8.06 -12.92 -10.18
CA GLY A 145 6.69 -13.41 -10.36
C GLY A 145 5.63 -12.51 -9.72
N ASN A 146 4.94 -11.79 -10.59
CA ASN A 146 3.74 -10.97 -10.36
C ASN A 146 3.95 -9.70 -9.54
N ALA A 147 3.57 -8.58 -10.14
CA ALA A 147 3.43 -7.28 -9.48
C ALA A 147 1.94 -7.00 -9.21
N LEU A 148 1.66 -6.14 -8.25
CA LEU A 148 0.34 -5.48 -8.22
C LEU A 148 0.38 -4.30 -9.17
N GLY A 149 -0.66 -4.14 -9.98
CA GLY A 149 -0.70 -3.17 -11.05
C GLY A 149 -1.95 -2.29 -11.05
N ASP A 150 -2.08 -1.54 -12.14
CA ASP A 150 -3.12 -0.53 -12.40
C ASP A 150 -3.10 0.68 -11.46
N PHE A 151 -1.96 0.94 -10.81
CA PHE A 151 -1.83 2.14 -9.98
C PHE A 151 -1.67 3.39 -10.83
N GLU A 152 -2.48 4.42 -10.56
CA GLU A 152 -2.34 5.71 -11.23
C GLU A 152 -0.98 6.36 -10.95
N ASN A 153 -0.49 7.15 -11.89
CA ASN A 153 0.72 7.94 -11.66
C ASN A 153 0.49 9.01 -10.60
N ASN A 154 1.57 9.40 -9.92
CA ASN A 154 1.52 10.39 -8.86
C ASN A 154 2.59 11.44 -9.06
N ASP A 155 2.29 12.39 -9.95
CA ASP A 155 3.21 13.48 -10.30
C ASP A 155 3.62 14.29 -9.06
N ALA A 156 2.71 14.47 -8.10
CA ALA A 156 3.02 15.15 -6.85
C ALA A 156 4.06 14.42 -5.99
N LEU A 157 4.10 13.08 -6.03
CA LEU A 157 5.16 12.28 -5.40
C LEU A 157 6.49 12.46 -6.11
N ILE A 158 6.48 12.42 -7.44
CA ILE A 158 7.68 12.61 -8.27
C ILE A 158 8.27 14.00 -8.04
N ASP A 159 7.44 15.04 -8.09
CA ASP A 159 7.84 16.44 -7.85
C ASP A 159 8.45 16.62 -6.45
N TYR A 160 7.81 16.03 -5.43
CA TYR A 160 8.32 16.10 -4.06
C TYR A 160 9.68 15.43 -3.93
N ILE A 161 9.85 14.23 -4.50
CA ILE A 161 11.12 13.51 -4.43
C ILE A 161 12.22 14.24 -5.20
N ASN A 162 11.93 14.77 -6.40
CA ASN A 162 12.90 15.55 -7.17
C ASN A 162 13.42 16.76 -6.38
N GLN A 163 12.53 17.47 -5.69
CA GLN A 163 12.92 18.58 -4.82
C GLN A 163 13.78 18.11 -3.63
N PHE A 164 13.45 16.96 -3.05
CA PHE A 164 14.21 16.36 -1.95
C PHE A 164 15.61 15.89 -2.36
N THR A 165 15.76 15.31 -3.56
CA THR A 165 17.05 14.76 -4.02
C THR A 165 17.96 15.79 -4.68
N GLN A 166 17.42 16.92 -5.15
CA GLN A 166 18.17 17.98 -5.85
C GLN A 166 18.44 19.23 -4.99
N GLY A 167 17.81 19.33 -3.81
CA GLY A 167 18.01 20.41 -2.84
C GLY A 167 19.11 20.09 -1.84
#